data_AF-A0A1V6LV37-F1
#
_entry.id   AF-A0A1V6LV37-F1
#
_cell.length_a   1.000
_cell.length_b   1.000
_cell.length_c   1.000
_cell.angle_alpha   90.00
_cell.angle_beta   90.00
_cell.angle_gamma   90.00
#
_symmetry.space_group_name_H-M   'P 1'
#
loop_
_entity.id
_entity.type
_entity.pdbx_description
1 polymer ?
#
loop_
_entity_poly.entity_id
_entity_poly.type
_entity_poly.pdbx_seq_one_letter_code
_entity_poly.pdbx_strand_id
1 'polypeptide(L)'
;MNYNLNTERLFKSTRHYDLQKGLPILSDKLNISLNQNCSKANYTYSLKIRDNNKWSKQITGLFPTYDANIFFGDTEGKKNLIIFRFLENGYKLKVYFFREFYTRKLVAFLRAFKAYY
;
A
#
# COMPACT_ATOMS: atom_id res chain seq x y z
N MET A 1 2.67 -8.01 -6.52
CA MET A 1 1.75 -7.33 -7.46
C MET A 1 2.39 -6.04 -7.91
N ASN A 2 2.29 -5.69 -9.19
CA ASN A 2 2.83 -4.44 -9.74
C ASN A 2 1.68 -3.61 -10.31
N TYR A 3 1.62 -2.34 -9.93
CA TYR A 3 0.62 -1.40 -10.39
C TYR A 3 1.28 -0.16 -11.01
N ASN A 4 0.57 0.47 -11.94
CA ASN A 4 0.94 1.77 -12.52
C ASN A 4 -0.05 2.83 -12.07
N LEU A 5 0.44 4.05 -11.88
CA LEU A 5 -0.37 5.22 -11.60
C LEU A 5 -1.33 5.46 -12.78
N ASN A 6 -2.60 5.60 -12.48
CA ASN A 6 -3.59 6.07 -13.42
C ASN A 6 -3.44 7.59 -13.59
N THR A 7 -3.05 8.02 -14.79
CA THR A 7 -2.79 9.43 -15.11
C THR A 7 -3.99 10.16 -15.72
N GLU A 8 -5.10 9.47 -16.01
CA GLU A 8 -6.29 10.09 -16.59
C GLU A 8 -6.94 11.08 -15.63
N ARG A 9 -6.81 10.82 -14.32
CA ARG A 9 -7.31 11.69 -13.25
C ARG A 9 -6.28 11.81 -12.14
N LEU A 10 -5.53 12.90 -12.17
CA LEU A 10 -4.57 13.23 -11.13
C LEU A 10 -5.24 14.08 -10.05
N PHE A 11 -5.02 13.70 -8.79
CA PHE A 11 -5.51 14.44 -7.63
C PHE A 11 -4.33 14.89 -6.78
N LYS A 12 -4.48 16.05 -6.12
CA LYS A 12 -3.42 16.63 -5.29
C LYS A 12 -2.97 15.70 -4.16
N SER A 13 -3.91 14.98 -3.56
CA SER A 13 -3.68 14.16 -2.36
C SER A 13 -3.99 12.68 -2.55
N THR A 14 -4.42 12.26 -3.74
CA THR A 14 -4.85 10.88 -4.01
C THR A 14 -4.22 10.38 -5.29
N ARG A 15 -3.71 9.15 -5.24
CA ARG A 15 -3.16 8.42 -6.38
C ARG A 15 -4.00 7.16 -6.58
N HIS A 16 -4.49 6.99 -7.80
CA HIS A 16 -5.14 5.75 -8.21
C HIS A 16 -4.14 4.91 -8.98
N TYR A 17 -4.10 3.62 -8.69
CA TYR A 17 -3.19 2.68 -9.35
C TYR A 17 -3.98 1.53 -9.95
N ASP A 18 -3.64 1.16 -11.18
CA ASP A 18 -4.21 0.04 -11.90
C ASP A 18 -3.21 -1.13 -11.95
N LEU A 19 -3.67 -2.34 -11.65
CA LEU A 19 -2.87 -3.55 -11.63
C LEU A 19 -2.36 -3.86 -13.03
N GLN A 20 -1.05 -4.04 -13.15
CA GLN A 20 -0.38 -4.40 -14.40
C GLN A 20 0.09 -5.85 -14.40
N LYS A 21 0.53 -6.37 -13.24
CA LYS A 21 1.06 -7.73 -13.14
C LYS A 21 0.83 -8.35 -11.76
N GLY A 22 0.39 -9.61 -11.76
CA GLY A 22 0.15 -10.42 -10.57
C GLY A 22 -1.34 -10.67 -10.35
N LEU A 23 -1.66 -11.46 -9.31
CA LEU A 23 -3.03 -11.74 -8.93
C LEU A 23 -3.62 -10.54 -8.15
N PRO A 24 -4.89 -10.16 -8.38
CA PRO A 24 -5.56 -9.07 -7.67
C PRO A 24 -5.94 -9.47 -6.24
N ILE A 25 -4.97 -9.80 -5.38
CA ILE A 25 -5.20 -10.26 -4.00
C ILE A 25 -5.98 -9.21 -3.18
N LEU A 26 -5.67 -7.93 -3.41
CA LEU A 26 -6.40 -6.81 -2.80
C LEU A 26 -7.54 -6.35 -3.71
N SER A 27 -7.18 -5.94 -4.93
CA SER A 27 -8.08 -5.49 -6.00
C SER A 27 -7.23 -5.19 -7.25
N ASP A 28 -7.88 -5.11 -8.40
CA ASP A 28 -7.32 -4.59 -9.65
C ASP A 28 -6.99 -3.10 -9.57
N LYS A 29 -7.69 -2.35 -8.70
CA LYS A 29 -7.49 -0.91 -8.52
C LYS A 29 -7.26 -0.54 -7.06
N LEU A 30 -6.22 0.25 -6.84
CA LEU A 30 -5.89 0.78 -5.53
C LEU A 30 -6.06 2.29 -5.49
N ASN A 31 -6.55 2.79 -4.37
CA ASN A 31 -6.56 4.21 -4.04
C ASN A 31 -5.66 4.42 -2.83
N ILE A 32 -4.63 5.25 -3.03
CA ILE A 32 -3.69 5.65 -1.99
C ILE A 32 -3.83 7.15 -1.81
N SER A 33 -4.35 7.59 -0.67
CA SER A 33 -4.57 9.00 -0.36
C SER A 33 -3.75 9.43 0.85
N LEU A 34 -3.20 10.65 0.84
CA LEU A 34 -2.55 11.24 2.00
C LEU A 34 -3.49 11.32 3.20
N ASN A 35 -2.99 10.99 4.39
CA ASN A 35 -3.69 11.25 5.64
C ASN A 35 -3.71 12.77 5.90
N GLN A 36 -4.90 13.37 5.93
CA GLN A 36 -5.08 14.80 6.19
C GLN A 36 -5.38 15.06 7.68
N ASN A 37 -4.77 14.27 8.57
CA ASN A 37 -5.04 14.28 10.02
C ASN A 37 -6.50 14.00 10.40
N CYS A 38 -7.26 13.32 9.53
CA CYS A 38 -8.62 12.89 9.83
C CYS A 38 -8.66 11.70 10.81
N SER A 39 -7.53 11.03 11.01
CA SER A 39 -7.36 9.95 11.98
C SER A 39 -6.31 10.32 13.01
N LYS A 40 -6.51 9.89 14.26
CA LYS A 40 -5.53 10.00 15.34
C LYS A 40 -4.31 9.08 15.15
N ALA A 41 -4.38 8.13 14.20
CA ALA A 41 -3.27 7.22 13.91
C ALA A 41 -2.24 7.88 12.98
N ASN A 42 -0.96 7.71 13.31
CA ASN A 42 0.18 8.32 12.63
C ASN A 42 0.62 7.57 11.36
N TYR A 43 -0.32 7.28 10.45
CA TYR A 43 0.00 6.76 9.11
C TYR A 43 0.11 7.88 8.09
N THR A 44 0.89 7.67 7.03
CA THR A 44 1.11 8.66 5.97
C THR A 44 0.04 8.59 4.89
N TYR A 45 -0.36 7.38 4.51
CA TYR A 45 -1.39 7.18 3.47
C TYR A 45 -2.51 6.27 3.95
N SER A 46 -3.73 6.48 3.46
CA SER A 46 -4.84 5.53 3.58
C SER A 46 -4.89 4.66 2.33
N LEU A 47 -5.09 3.35 2.52
CA LEU A 47 -5.38 2.40 1.44
C LEU A 47 -6.89 2.14 1.34
N LYS A 48 -7.42 2.25 0.12
CA LYS A 48 -8.75 1.77 -0.26
C LYS A 48 -8.64 0.91 -1.51
N ILE A 49 -9.54 -0.05 -1.66
CA ILE A 49 -9.65 -0.90 -2.85
C ILE A 49 -10.94 -0.58 -3.59
N ARG A 50 -11.01 -1.01 -4.86
CA ARG A 50 -12.26 -0.98 -5.61
C ARG A 50 -13.06 -2.24 -5.29
N ASP A 51 -14.30 -2.05 -4.84
CA ASP A 51 -15.27 -3.10 -4.56
C ASP A 51 -16.59 -2.73 -5.24
N ASN A 52 -17.11 -3.59 -6.12
CA ASN A 52 -18.36 -3.40 -6.86
C ASN A 52 -18.54 -1.98 -7.46
N ASN A 53 -17.50 -1.51 -8.16
CA ASN A 53 -17.44 -0.18 -8.77
C ASN A 53 -17.52 1.01 -7.79
N LYS A 54 -17.31 0.79 -6.49
CA LYS A 54 -17.17 1.84 -5.48
C LYS A 54 -15.82 1.71 -4.78
N TRP A 55 -15.31 2.81 -4.24
CA TRP A 55 -14.15 2.74 -3.36
C TRP A 55 -14.60 2.25 -1.98
N SER A 56 -13.89 1.26 -1.44
CA SER A 56 -14.16 0.74 -0.11
C SER A 56 -13.95 1.81 0.98
N LYS A 57 -14.38 1.50 2.21
CA LYS A 57 -13.81 2.17 3.38
C LYS A 57 -12.30 1.93 3.44
N GLN A 58 -11.58 2.75 4.22
CA GLN A 58 -10.16 2.54 4.44
C GLN A 58 -9.93 1.12 4.97
N ILE A 59 -9.11 0.34 4.26
CA ILE A 59 -8.75 -1.00 4.67
C ILE A 59 -7.64 -0.94 5.72
N THR A 60 -6.64 -0.10 5.48
CA THR A 60 -5.50 0.07 6.38
C THR A 60 -4.82 1.41 6.17
N GLY A 61 -4.09 1.85 7.19
CA GLY A 61 -3.13 2.95 7.08
C GLY A 61 -1.77 2.40 6.63
N LEU A 62 -1.09 3.14 5.76
CA LEU A 62 0.28 2.86 5.34
C LEU A 62 1.24 3.71 6.16
N PHE A 63 1.98 3.03 7.02
CA PHE A 63 2.96 3.62 7.91
C PHE A 63 4.33 3.67 7.24
N PRO A 64 5.10 4.75 7.44
CA PRO A 64 6.43 4.88 6.88
C PRO A 64 7.38 3.86 7.52
N THR A 65 8.40 3.49 6.78
CA THR A 65 9.51 2.68 7.30
C THR A 65 10.79 3.51 7.34
N TYR A 66 11.93 2.87 7.61
CA TYR A 66 13.23 3.54 7.52
C TYR A 66 13.62 3.91 6.07
N ASP A 67 13.00 3.27 5.07
CA ASP A 67 13.17 3.61 3.66
C ASP A 67 11.98 4.50 3.25
N ALA A 68 12.29 5.70 2.73
CA ALA A 68 11.31 6.71 2.36
C ALA A 68 10.33 6.26 1.26
N ASN A 69 10.69 5.24 0.48
CA ASN A 69 9.84 4.69 -0.57
C ASN A 69 9.05 3.46 -0.13
N ILE A 70 9.30 2.95 1.09
CA ILE A 70 8.66 1.73 1.59
C ILE A 70 7.73 2.06 2.74
N PHE A 71 6.50 1.59 2.60
CA PHE A 71 5.45 1.71 3.58
C PHE A 71 4.88 0.33 3.88
N PHE A 72 4.30 0.18 5.06
CA PHE A 72 3.66 -1.06 5.45
C PHE A 72 2.28 -0.80 6.02
N GLY A 73 1.42 -1.80 5.89
CA GLY A 73 0.13 -1.86 6.56
C GLY A 73 -0.22 -3.30 6.87
N ASP A 74 -1.40 -3.49 7.43
CA ASP A 74 -1.92 -4.80 7.78
C ASP A 74 -3.39 -4.96 7.39
N THR A 75 -3.84 -6.21 7.32
CA THR A 75 -5.26 -6.55 7.14
C THR A 75 -5.67 -7.59 8.16
N GLU A 76 -6.99 -7.67 8.41
CA GLU A 76 -7.59 -8.60 9.36
C GLU A 76 -6.97 -8.51 10.76
N GLY A 77 -6.64 -7.30 11.22
CA GLY A 77 -6.11 -7.05 12.56
C GLY A 77 -4.73 -7.66 12.78
N LYS A 78 -3.75 -7.29 11.95
CA LYS A 78 -2.37 -7.82 11.98
C LYS A 78 -2.27 -9.32 11.70
N LYS A 79 -3.20 -9.90 10.94
CA LYS A 79 -3.07 -11.27 10.44
C LYS A 79 -2.18 -11.34 9.21
N ASN A 80 -2.35 -10.39 8.28
CA ASN A 80 -1.52 -10.32 7.07
C ASN A 80 -0.72 -9.02 7.06
N LEU A 81 0.55 -9.10 6.66
CA LEU A 81 1.42 -7.95 6.41
C LEU A 81 1.34 -7.57 4.93
N ILE A 82 1.28 -6.26 4.68
CA ILE A 82 1.36 -5.72 3.33
C ILE A 82 2.50 -4.70 3.28
N ILE A 83 3.37 -4.83 2.28
CA ILE A 83 4.44 -3.88 2.02
C ILE A 83 4.19 -3.21 0.67
N PHE A 84 4.28 -1.89 0.67
CA PHE A 84 4.15 -1.03 -0.50
C PHE A 84 5.50 -0.39 -0.77
N ARG A 85 6.00 -0.51 -1.99
CA ARG A 85 7.18 0.19 -2.48
C ARG A 85 6.80 1.10 -3.62
N PHE A 86 6.94 2.40 -3.41
CA PHE A 86 6.84 3.40 -4.48
C PHE A 86 8.12 3.37 -5.31
N LEU A 87 7.95 3.38 -6.63
CA LEU A 87 9.03 3.34 -7.61
C LEU A 87 8.80 4.47 -8.61
N GLU A 88 9.88 4.93 -9.26
CA GLU A 88 9.80 5.96 -10.32
C GLU A 88 9.01 7.19 -9.84
N ASN A 89 9.42 7.77 -8.69
CA ASN A 89 8.75 8.90 -8.04
C ASN A 89 7.25 8.65 -7.73
N GLY A 90 6.86 7.38 -7.63
CA GLY A 90 5.51 6.94 -7.35
C GLY A 90 4.63 6.78 -8.60
N TYR A 91 5.20 6.76 -9.81
CA TYR A 91 4.47 6.30 -11.00
C TYR A 91 4.22 4.79 -10.97
N LYS A 92 5.11 4.03 -10.34
CA LYS A 92 4.97 2.59 -10.16
C LYS A 92 4.82 2.24 -8.70
N LEU A 93 4.02 1.22 -8.43
CA LEU A 93 3.77 0.71 -7.10
C LEU A 93 3.93 -0.81 -7.09
N LYS A 94 4.87 -1.29 -6.29
CA LYS A 94 5.06 -2.72 -6.04
C LYS A 94 4.47 -3.07 -4.68
N VAL A 95 3.57 -4.04 -4.66
CA VAL A 95 2.87 -4.48 -3.45
C VAL A 95 3.22 -5.94 -3.18
N TYR A 96 3.72 -6.20 -1.97
CA TYR A 96 3.97 -7.54 -1.44
C TYR A 96 2.93 -7.83 -0.38
N PHE A 97 2.25 -8.96 -0.52
CA PHE A 97 1.22 -9.41 0.41
C PHE A 97 1.66 -10.72 1.04
N PHE A 98 1.81 -10.73 2.36
CA PHE A 98 2.22 -11.91 3.12
C PHE A 98 1.00 -12.41 3.90
N ARG A 99 0.34 -13.44 3.35
CA ARG A 99 -0.84 -14.06 3.98
C ARG A 99 -0.42 -14.79 5.26
N GLU A 100 -1.22 -14.62 6.31
CA GLU A 100 -1.04 -15.27 7.63
C GLU A 100 0.33 -15.01 8.26
N PHE A 101 0.95 -13.90 7.90
CA PHE A 101 2.23 -13.47 8.42
C PHE A 101 2.18 -12.00 8.81
N TYR A 102 2.47 -11.72 10.07
CA TYR A 102 2.72 -10.38 10.56
C TYR A 102 3.83 -10.42 11.60
N THR A 103 4.71 -9.41 11.60
CA THR A 103 5.85 -9.35 12.51
C THR A 103 5.90 -8.02 13.25
N ARG A 104 6.20 -8.10 14.55
CA ARG A 104 6.53 -6.92 15.36
C ARG A 104 7.95 -6.42 15.09
N LYS A 105 8.84 -7.29 14.57
CA LYS A 105 10.23 -6.97 14.22
C LYS A 105 10.34 -6.49 12.78
N LEU A 106 9.49 -5.55 12.37
CA LEU A 106 9.36 -5.12 10.98
C LEU A 106 10.68 -4.62 10.39
N VAL A 107 11.45 -3.81 11.14
CA VAL A 107 12.73 -3.28 10.65
C VAL A 107 13.72 -4.41 10.31
N ALA A 108 13.86 -5.40 11.20
CA ALA A 108 14.74 -6.54 10.96
C ALA A 108 14.27 -7.37 9.75
N PHE A 109 12.96 -7.62 9.67
CA PHE A 109 12.37 -8.31 8.51
C PHE A 109 12.64 -7.57 7.20
N LEU A 110 12.38 -6.26 7.15
CA LEU A 110 12.61 -5.44 5.95
C LEU A 110 14.08 -5.38 5.55
N ARG A 111 15.01 -5.41 6.50
CA ARG A 111 16.45 -5.48 6.22
C ARG A 111 16.84 -6.81 5.58
N ALA A 112 16.34 -7.93 6.11
CA ALA A 112 16.56 -9.24 5.53
C ALA A 112 15.87 -9.40 4.16
N PHE A 113 14.68 -8.80 4.00
CA PHE A 113 13.89 -8.85 2.77
C PHE A 113 14.42 -7.90 1.68
N LYS A 114 15.41 -7.06 1.97
CA LYS A 114 15.92 -6.02 1.05
C LYS A 114 16.36 -6.54 -0.32
N ALA A 115 16.91 -7.75 -0.38
CA ALA A 115 17.36 -8.35 -1.63
C ALA A 115 16.20 -8.72 -2.59
N TYR A 116 14.97 -8.78 -2.10
CA TYR A 116 13.82 -9.28 -2.86
C TYR A 116 12.92 -8.17 -3.40
N TYR A 117 13.21 -6.90 -3.07
CA TYR A 117 12.49 -5.77 -3.64
C TYR A 117 13.26 -4.96 -4.63
#